data_AF-A0A3A4MW62-F1
#
_entry.id   AF-A0A3A4MW62-F1
#
_cell.length_a   1.000
_cell.length_b   1.000
_cell.length_c   1.000
_cell.angle_alpha   90.00
_cell.angle_beta   90.00
_cell.angle_gamma   90.00
#
_symmetry.space_group_name_H-M   'P 1'
#
loop_
_entity.id
_entity.type
_entity.pdbx_description
1 polymer ?
#
loop_
_entity_poly.entity_id
_entity_poly.type
_entity_poly.pdbx_seq_one_letter_code
_entity_poly.pdbx_strand_id
1 'polypeptide(L)' 'MNFFRSEEHLRNWKQFDPATEAGIIPVADLVKLFSIDFFRKRMEPDYISRMQEFMPEFFNTLREIGKTGPFWVP' A
#
# COMPACT_ATOMS: atom_id res chain seq x y z
N MET A 1 -2.62 -7.19 -6.96
CA MET A 1 -1.60 -6.14 -7.17
C MET A 1 -0.84 -6.50 -8.44
N ASN A 2 -0.80 -5.61 -9.42
CA ASN A 2 -0.09 -5.83 -10.69
C ASN A 2 1.11 -4.88 -10.74
N PHE A 3 2.28 -5.39 -11.16
CA PHE A 3 3.47 -4.57 -11.35
C PHE A 3 3.60 -4.17 -12.82
N PHE A 4 3.93 -2.90 -13.05
CA PHE A 4 4.17 -2.35 -14.37
C PHE A 4 5.53 -1.68 -14.39
N ARG A 5 6.18 -1.66 -15.56
CA ARG A 5 7.49 -1.02 -15.71
C ARG A 5 7.44 0.51 -15.55
N SER A 6 6.27 1.12 -15.79
CA SER A 6 6.01 2.56 -15.70
C SER A 6 4.50 2.83 -15.60
N GLU A 7 4.13 4.04 -15.16
CA GLU A 7 2.73 4.48 -15.13
C GLU A 7 2.12 4.61 -16.53
N GLU A 8 2.92 4.98 -17.53
CA GLU A 8 2.51 4.96 -18.93
C GLU A 8 2.07 3.56 -19.37
N HIS A 9 2.83 2.52 -18.98
CA HIS A 9 2.49 1.14 -19.28
C HIS A 9 1.22 0.67 -18.59
N LEU A 10 1.01 1.09 -17.35
CA LEU A 10 -0.25 0.87 -16.65
C LEU A 10 -1.42 1.52 -17.41
N ARG A 11 -1.31 2.79 -17.82
CA ARG A 11 -2.40 3.53 -18.50
C ARG A 11 -2.72 2.97 -19.88
N ASN A 12 -1.74 2.39 -20.55
CA ASN A 12 -1.90 1.71 -21.85
C ASN A 12 -2.27 0.23 -21.73
N TRP A 13 -2.43 -0.31 -20.52
CA TRP A 13 -2.84 -1.68 -20.31
C TRP A 13 -4.30 -1.86 -20.72
N LYS A 14 -4.62 -2.94 -21.45
CA LYS A 14 -5.98 -3.18 -21.99
C LYS A 14 -7.09 -3.23 -20.94
N GLN A 15 -6.75 -3.50 -19.68
CA GLN A 15 -7.69 -3.59 -18.57
C GLN A 15 -7.57 -2.40 -17.60
N PHE A 16 -6.90 -1.31 -18.02
CA PHE A 16 -6.86 -0.09 -17.24
C PHE A 16 -8.26 0.49 -17.08
N ASP A 17 -8.66 0.69 -15.83
CA ASP A 17 -9.89 1.37 -15.46
C ASP A 17 -9.53 2.73 -14.85
N PRO A 18 -9.91 3.87 -15.47
CA PRO A 18 -9.67 5.20 -14.91
C PRO A 18 -10.20 5.40 -13.49
N ALA A 19 -11.24 4.68 -13.09
CA ALA A 19 -11.76 4.74 -11.71
C ALA A 19 -10.75 4.21 -10.67
N THR A 20 -9.74 3.45 -11.11
CA THR A 20 -8.71 2.87 -10.24
C THR A 20 -7.43 3.72 -10.17
N GLU A 21 -7.41 4.91 -10.78
CA GLU A 21 -6.23 5.77 -10.84
C GLU A 21 -5.69 6.17 -9.44
N ALA A 22 -6.58 6.40 -8.48
CA ALA A 22 -6.17 6.67 -7.09
C ALA A 22 -5.44 5.48 -6.43
N GLY A 23 -5.62 4.27 -6.99
CA GLY A 23 -4.99 3.02 -6.59
C GLY A 23 -3.55 2.83 -7.05
N ILE A 24 -3.03 3.70 -7.92
CA ILE A 24 -1.66 3.63 -8.43
C ILE A 24 -0.69 3.96 -7.30
N ILE A 25 0.21 3.05 -6.94
CA ILE A 25 1.25 3.27 -5.93
C ILE A 25 2.63 3.18 -6.62
N PRO A 26 3.47 4.23 -6.54
CA PRO A 26 4.86 4.15 -6.96
C PRO A 26 5.61 3.05 -6.21
N VAL A 27 6.52 2.33 -6.89
CA VAL A 27 7.24 1.21 -6.26
C VAL A 27 8.01 1.63 -5.00
N ALA A 28 8.57 2.84 -4.98
CA ALA A 28 9.26 3.38 -3.80
C ALA A 28 8.34 3.50 -2.58
N ASP A 29 7.11 3.98 -2.78
CA ASP A 29 6.10 4.10 -1.70
C ASP A 29 5.61 2.72 -1.25
N LEU A 30 5.52 1.77 -2.18
CA LEU A 30 5.20 0.39 -1.86
C LEU A 30 6.29 -0.24 -0.98
N VAL A 31 7.57 -0.07 -1.35
CA VAL A 31 8.71 -0.54 -0.54
C VAL A 31 8.66 0.07 0.86
N LYS A 32 8.39 1.38 0.97
CA LYS A 32 8.23 2.06 2.25
C LYS A 32 7.12 1.42 3.08
N LEU A 33 5.92 1.26 2.52
CA LEU A 33 4.76 0.66 3.19
C LEU A 33 5.04 -0.76 3.67
N PHE A 34 5.68 -1.60 2.85
CA PHE A 34 5.94 -3.00 3.19
C PHE A 34 7.17 -3.19 4.10
N SER A 35 7.92 -2.12 4.40
CA SER A 35 9.11 -2.20 5.27
C SER A 35 8.81 -1.94 6.75
N ILE A 36 7.60 -1.52 7.09
CA ILE A 36 7.20 -1.19 8.47
C ILE A 36 6.91 -2.43 9.32
N ASP A 37 6.81 -2.26 10.64
CA ASP A 37 6.68 -3.38 11.58
C ASP A 37 5.42 -4.22 11.36
N PHE A 38 4.33 -3.59 10.91
CA PHE A 38 3.10 -4.29 10.53
C PHE A 38 3.32 -5.40 9.48
N PHE A 39 4.31 -5.25 8.60
CA PHE A 39 4.68 -6.29 7.63
C PHE A 39 5.91 -7.07 8.07
N ARG A 40 6.93 -6.39 8.59
CA ARG A 40 8.23 -6.99 8.96
C ARG A 40 8.11 -8.03 10.07
N LYS A 41 7.20 -7.81 11.03
CA LYS A 41 7.03 -8.67 12.21
C LYS A 41 5.98 -9.76 12.07
N ARG A 42 5.41 -9.96 10.88
CA ARG A 42 4.33 -10.95 10.64
C ARG A 42 4.66 -12.38 11.01
N MET A 43 5.93 -12.72 11.09
CA MET A 43 6.40 -14.06 11.47
C MET A 43 6.76 -14.19 12.95
N GLU A 44 6.59 -13.13 13.76
CA GLU A 44 6.77 -13.22 15.22
C GLU A 44 5.66 -14.08 15.83
N PRO A 45 5.95 -14.98 16.79
CA PRO A 45 4.96 -15.91 17.37
C PRO A 45 3.75 -15.22 18.02
N ASP A 46 3.95 -13.99 18.51
CA ASP A 46 2.95 -13.16 19.19
C ASP A 46 2.38 -12.05 18.29
N TYR A 47 2.67 -12.06 16.98
CA TYR A 47 2.29 -11.02 16.04
C TYR A 47 0.79 -10.67 16.11
N ILE A 48 -0.09 -11.67 16.16
CA ILE A 48 -1.55 -11.45 16.20
C ILE A 48 -1.96 -10.71 17.48
N SER A 49 -1.37 -11.06 18.62
CA SER A 49 -1.63 -10.40 19.90
C SER A 49 -1.16 -8.95 19.91
N ARG A 50 -0.08 -8.65 19.17
CA ARG A 50 0.55 -7.33 19.10
C ARG A 50 0.17 -6.51 17.88
N MET A 51 -0.64 -7.05 16.97
CA MET A 51 -0.95 -6.42 15.68
C MET A 51 -1.48 -4.98 15.84
N GLN A 52 -2.29 -4.73 16.88
CA GLN A 52 -2.83 -3.40 17.19
C GLN A 52 -1.75 -2.37 17.52
N GLU A 53 -0.59 -2.79 18.04
CA GLU A 53 0.56 -1.92 18.32
C GLU A 53 1.15 -1.33 17.03
N PHE A 54 1.07 -2.06 15.92
CA PHE A 54 1.67 -1.67 14.63
C PHE A 54 0.69 -0.93 13.70
N MET A 55 -0.62 -0.98 13.98
CA MET A 55 -1.65 -0.32 13.18
C MET A 55 -1.43 1.20 13.04
N PRO A 56 -1.00 1.95 14.08
CA PRO A 56 -0.74 3.38 13.93
C PRO A 56 0.35 3.70 12.89
N GLU A 57 1.45 2.92 12.87
CA GLU A 57 2.54 3.07 11.89
C GLU A 57 2.03 2.82 10.46
N PHE A 58 1.18 1.81 10.29
CA PHE A 58 0.55 1.49 9.02
C PHE A 58 -0.30 2.65 8.48
N PHE A 59 -1.20 3.20 9.29
CA PHE A 59 -2.04 4.34 8.87
C PHE A 59 -1.23 5.62 8.66
N ASN A 60 -0.21 5.87 9.48
CA ASN A 60 0.68 7.02 9.30
C ASN A 60 1.44 6.90 7.96
N THR A 61 1.94 5.72 7.63
CA THR A 61 2.62 5.48 6.36
C THR A 61 1.70 5.70 5.17
N LEU A 62 0.46 5.18 5.22
CA LEU A 62 -0.56 5.43 4.17
C LEU A 62 -0.85 6.93 3.99
N ARG A 63 -0.92 7.69 5.10
CA ARG A 63 -1.09 9.15 5.06
C ARG A 63 0.11 9.85 4.42
N GLU A 64 1.32 9.44 4.77
CA GLU A 64 2.55 10.00 4.21
C GLU A 64 2.66 9.77 2.70
N ILE A 65 2.19 8.63 2.18
CA ILE A 65 2.20 8.33 0.74
C ILE A 65 0.92 8.79 0.02
N GLY A 66 0.06 9.58 0.68
CA GLY A 66 -1.14 10.18 0.08
C GLY A 66 -2.27 9.18 -0.23
N LYS A 67 -2.26 7.99 0.38
CA LYS A 67 -3.25 6.92 0.15
C LYS A 67 -4.36 6.93 1.22
N THR A 68 -5.03 8.07 1.33
CA THR A 68 -6.09 8.33 2.32
C THR A 68 -7.41 8.83 1.70
N GLY A 69 -7.49 8.88 0.37
CA GLY A 69 -8.70 9.33 -0.33
C GLY A 69 -9.85 8.31 -0.28
N PRO A 70 -11.03 8.66 -0.84
CA PRO A 70 -12.22 7.80 -0.89
C PRO A 70 -11.98 6.38 -1.46
N PHE A 71 -10.99 6.24 -2.33
CA PHE A 71 -10.58 4.94 -2.88
C PHE A 71 -9.98 3.98 -1.82
N TRP A 72 -9.40 4.52 -0.74
CA TRP A 72 -8.63 3.78 0.27
C TRP A 72 -9.36 3.62 1.61
N VAL A 73 -10.54 4.21 1.74
CA VAL A 73 -11.43 4.05 2.89
C VAL A 73 -12.60 3.12 2.50
N PRO A 74 -13.13 2.30 3.42
CA PRO A 74 -14.29 1.46 3.15
C PRO A 74 -15.53 2.23 2.69
#